data_AF-A0A2H3SU82-F1
#
_entry.id   AF-A0A2H3SU82-F1
#
_cell.length_a   1.000
_cell.length_b   1.000
_cell.length_c   1.000
_cell.angle_alpha   90.00
_cell.angle_beta   90.00
_cell.angle_gamma   90.00
#
_symmetry.space_group_name_H-M   'P 1'
#
loop_
_entity.id
_entity.type
_entity.pdbx_description
1 polymer ?
#
loop_
_entity_poly.entity_id
_entity_poly.type
_entity_poly.pdbx_seq_one_letter_code
_entity_poly.pdbx_strand_id
1 'polypeptide(L)'
;MTVSLKHPPESISIFPNTAEAQNFCRMAWKEGIKAAAAVAIGLRKYSDRSDEFLVANVEEPLAQFTDIQYSIFDQGAEVERTSTGIMSLAESLGLVLNQKLIEGLQNSLHRMPEHILSWFIDTIKGDTRAMSDGFGITDPNMTDESKVDGFCILQSFFMGYYHDIFGRLVDTSTLVSQTVEGCWGFRSESFLHYMKVAKNELPPSNRTSNHLTMSRQQILPPLARLFLGSGAYHSFVDDPRTGATRRSYIGIIGKRTLMINSLLGKCSSPNEIGGFTIIDVDVGGISRDSHGLICPGVRTEFWNLISWVWKD
;
A
#
# COMPACT_ATOMS: atom_id res chain seq x y z
N MET A 1 -11.18 1.06 13.15
CA MET A 1 -10.52 0.16 14.12
C MET A 1 -9.11 0.69 14.36
N THR A 2 -8.58 0.61 15.58
CA THR A 2 -7.19 1.03 15.86
C THR A 2 -6.26 -0.17 15.81
N VAL A 3 -5.01 0.10 15.44
CA VAL A 3 -3.94 -0.89 15.26
C VAL A 3 -2.83 -0.52 16.20
N SER A 4 -2.42 -1.42 17.08
CA SER A 4 -1.17 -1.26 17.81
C SER A 4 0.01 -1.40 16.86
N LEU A 5 0.92 -0.42 16.82
CA LEU A 5 2.18 -0.55 16.09
C LEU A 5 3.19 -1.43 16.85
N LYS A 6 3.02 -1.57 18.17
CA LYS A 6 3.87 -2.43 19.02
C LYS A 6 3.45 -3.89 18.99
N HIS A 7 2.14 -4.14 19.00
CA HIS A 7 1.56 -5.47 18.96
C HIS A 7 0.45 -5.58 17.90
N PRO A 8 0.77 -5.39 16.60
CA PRO A 8 -0.24 -5.38 15.54
C PRO A 8 -1.13 -6.63 15.50
N PRO A 9 -0.61 -7.88 15.64
CA PRO A 9 -1.44 -9.07 15.67
C PRO A 9 -2.52 -9.06 16.74
N GLU A 10 -2.25 -8.43 17.90
CA GLU A 10 -3.23 -8.39 19.00
C GLU A 10 -4.43 -7.50 18.68
N SER A 11 -4.24 -6.53 17.79
CA SER A 11 -5.30 -5.63 17.32
C SER A 11 -6.37 -6.38 16.54
N ILE A 12 -6.05 -7.54 15.96
CA ILE A 12 -6.95 -8.38 15.16
C ILE A 12 -7.72 -9.39 16.00
N SER A 13 -7.29 -9.62 17.23
CA SER A 13 -7.92 -10.58 18.15
C SER A 13 -9.34 -10.21 18.57
N ILE A 14 -9.81 -9.00 18.25
CA ILE A 14 -11.18 -8.56 18.54
C ILE A 14 -12.19 -8.96 17.45
N PHE A 15 -11.78 -9.69 16.42
CA PHE A 15 -12.72 -10.26 15.46
C PHE A 15 -13.58 -11.35 16.15
N PRO A 16 -14.91 -11.35 15.95
CA PRO A 16 -15.91 -11.83 16.90
C PRO A 16 -16.39 -13.28 16.69
N ASN A 17 -15.69 -14.12 15.93
CA ASN A 17 -16.22 -15.43 15.58
C ASN A 17 -15.82 -16.54 16.58
N THR A 18 -14.53 -16.89 16.68
CA THR A 18 -14.06 -17.94 17.61
C THR A 18 -12.65 -17.65 18.11
N ALA A 19 -12.30 -18.17 19.30
CA ALA A 19 -10.92 -18.05 19.84
C ALA A 19 -9.88 -18.76 18.94
N GLU A 20 -10.30 -19.82 18.24
CA GLU A 20 -9.47 -20.53 17.27
C GLU A 20 -9.20 -19.68 16.03
N ALA A 21 -10.24 -19.09 15.42
CA ALA A 21 -10.07 -18.18 14.29
C ALA A 21 -9.21 -16.95 14.64
N GLN A 22 -9.35 -16.41 15.85
CA GLN A 22 -8.49 -15.33 16.34
C GLN A 22 -7.01 -15.75 16.38
N ASN A 23 -6.71 -16.95 16.88
CA ASN A 23 -5.34 -17.48 16.88
C ASN A 23 -4.79 -17.67 15.47
N PHE A 24 -5.59 -18.19 14.54
CA PHE A 24 -5.17 -18.31 13.14
C PHE A 24 -4.95 -16.96 12.49
N CYS A 25 -5.78 -15.96 12.75
CA CYS A 25 -5.58 -14.60 12.25
C CYS A 25 -4.27 -13.98 12.75
N ARG A 26 -3.93 -14.15 14.05
CA ARG A 26 -2.64 -13.71 14.61
C ARG A 26 -1.46 -14.39 13.93
N MET A 27 -1.57 -15.70 13.70
CA MET A 27 -0.53 -16.47 13.02
C MET A 27 -0.38 -16.05 11.56
N ALA A 28 -1.49 -15.86 10.86
CA ALA A 28 -1.51 -15.40 9.48
C ALA A 28 -0.86 -14.01 9.34
N TRP A 29 -1.15 -13.07 10.25
CA TRP A 29 -0.46 -11.77 10.27
C TRP A 29 1.06 -11.93 10.39
N LYS A 30 1.53 -12.80 11.30
CA LYS A 30 2.96 -13.07 11.48
C LYS A 30 3.59 -13.69 10.24
N GLU A 31 2.89 -14.61 9.57
CA GLU A 31 3.32 -15.16 8.27
C GLU A 31 3.37 -14.08 7.19
N GLY A 32 2.43 -13.13 7.19
CA GLY A 32 2.43 -11.96 6.32
C GLY A 32 3.66 -11.08 6.51
N ILE A 33 4.05 -10.78 7.76
CA ILE A 33 5.31 -10.07 8.07
C ILE A 33 6.53 -10.84 7.56
N LYS A 34 6.57 -12.17 7.77
CA LYS A 34 7.68 -12.99 7.26
C LYS A 34 7.77 -12.95 5.74
N ALA A 35 6.63 -12.99 5.04
CA ALA A 35 6.58 -12.85 3.59
C ALA A 35 7.05 -11.47 3.12
N ALA A 36 6.67 -10.41 3.84
CA ALA A 36 7.10 -9.04 3.56
C ALA A 36 8.62 -8.86 3.69
N ALA A 37 9.30 -9.62 4.56
CA ALA A 37 10.75 -9.53 4.73
C ALA A 37 11.53 -9.86 3.44
N ALA A 38 10.96 -10.64 2.52
CA ALA A 38 11.55 -10.94 1.21
C ALA A 38 11.38 -9.81 0.19
N VAL A 39 10.58 -8.78 0.49
CA VAL A 39 10.30 -7.67 -0.41
C VAL A 39 11.10 -6.45 0.01
N ALA A 40 11.88 -5.88 -0.90
CA ALA A 40 12.49 -4.57 -0.68
C ALA A 40 11.60 -3.45 -1.19
N ILE A 41 11.67 -2.30 -0.53
CA ILE A 41 11.06 -1.05 -0.94
C ILE A 41 12.06 0.08 -0.69
N GLY A 42 12.26 0.95 -1.66
CA GLY A 42 13.17 2.07 -1.55
C GLY A 42 13.12 3.00 -2.74
N LEU A 43 13.90 4.08 -2.70
CA LEU A 43 13.97 5.02 -3.81
C LEU A 43 14.60 4.37 -5.04
N ARG A 44 13.97 4.57 -6.21
CA ARG A 44 14.53 4.16 -7.49
C ARG A 44 15.66 5.11 -7.87
N LYS A 45 16.84 4.56 -8.20
CA LYS A 45 17.94 5.37 -8.74
C LYS A 45 17.63 5.76 -10.19
N TYR A 46 17.95 7.00 -10.56
CA TYR A 46 17.67 7.53 -11.90
C TYR A 46 18.39 6.75 -13.01
N SER A 47 19.51 6.08 -12.69
CA SER A 47 20.32 5.26 -13.59
C SER A 47 19.69 3.90 -13.96
N ASP A 48 18.67 3.43 -13.23
CA ASP A 48 18.08 2.10 -13.43
C ASP A 48 16.98 2.11 -14.52
N ARG A 49 17.03 3.08 -15.44
CA ARG A 49 16.43 2.93 -16.76
C ARG A 49 17.42 2.14 -17.60
N SER A 50 17.31 0.82 -17.56
CA SER A 50 17.98 -0.08 -18.49
C SER A 50 17.35 0.02 -19.89
N ASP A 51 17.29 1.24 -20.43
CA ASP A 51 17.15 1.52 -21.85
C ASP A 51 18.42 2.31 -22.21
N GLU A 52 19.54 1.60 -22.28
CA GLU A 52 20.61 2.02 -23.19
C GLU A 52 19.95 2.22 -24.57
N PHE A 53 20.29 3.33 -25.24
CA PHE A 53 19.69 3.85 -26.48
C PHE A 53 18.49 4.80 -26.35
N LEU A 54 18.74 5.99 -25.81
CA LEU A 54 18.38 7.21 -26.54
C LEU A 54 19.55 8.19 -26.46
N VAL A 55 20.36 8.19 -27.52
CA VAL A 55 21.20 9.33 -27.87
C VAL A 55 20.24 10.48 -28.19
N ALA A 56 19.94 11.29 -27.18
CA ALA A 56 19.35 12.59 -27.37
C ALA A 56 20.49 13.61 -27.27
N ASN A 57 21.11 13.90 -28.42
CA ASN A 57 21.71 15.21 -28.64
C ASN A 57 20.59 16.24 -28.48
N VAL A 58 20.44 16.82 -27.29
CA VAL A 58 19.63 18.02 -27.14
C VAL A 58 20.25 18.89 -26.06
N GLU A 59 20.77 20.04 -26.49
CA GLU A 59 20.74 21.28 -25.74
C GLU A 59 19.28 21.58 -25.33
N GLU A 60 18.77 20.92 -24.30
CA GLU A 60 17.44 21.22 -23.74
C GLU A 60 17.59 21.47 -22.23
N PRO A 61 17.71 22.74 -21.82
CA PRO A 61 17.80 23.10 -20.41
C PRO A 61 16.40 23.09 -19.81
N LEU A 62 15.69 21.94 -19.73
CA LEU A 62 14.34 21.86 -19.12
C LEU A 62 13.78 20.42 -18.97
N ALA A 63 14.61 19.39 -18.89
CA ALA A 63 14.14 18.01 -18.63
C ALA A 63 13.57 17.85 -17.21
N GLN A 64 12.30 18.24 -17.06
CA GLN A 64 11.26 17.71 -16.17
C GLN A 64 11.76 17.08 -14.87
N PHE A 65 11.67 17.82 -13.76
CA PHE A 65 11.70 17.25 -12.41
C PHE A 65 10.64 16.17 -12.30
N THR A 66 11.04 14.90 -12.38
CA THR A 66 10.15 13.77 -12.21
C THR A 66 9.93 13.57 -10.71
N ASP A 67 8.65 13.38 -10.33
CA ASP A 67 8.27 13.04 -8.96
C ASP A 67 9.07 11.82 -8.47
N ILE A 68 9.35 11.76 -7.17
CA ILE A 68 10.14 10.67 -6.58
C ILE A 68 9.49 9.32 -6.92
N GLN A 69 10.30 8.39 -7.40
CA GLN A 69 9.89 7.02 -7.69
C GLN A 69 10.45 6.05 -6.66
N TYR A 70 9.64 5.04 -6.37
CA TYR A 70 9.94 3.94 -5.48
C TYR A 70 9.98 2.65 -6.27
N SER A 71 10.97 1.82 -5.97
CA SER A 71 11.11 0.48 -6.49
C SER A 71 10.72 -0.50 -5.39
N ILE A 72 9.78 -1.39 -5.68
CA ILE A 72 9.36 -2.50 -4.82
C ILE A 72 9.69 -3.78 -5.55
N PHE A 73 10.51 -4.64 -4.96
CA PHE A 73 11.01 -5.81 -5.67
C PHE A 73 11.32 -6.98 -4.75
N ASP A 74 11.25 -8.17 -5.32
CA ASP A 74 11.64 -9.39 -4.62
C ASP A 74 13.15 -9.47 -4.43
N GLN A 75 13.58 -9.84 -3.23
CA GLN A 75 14.95 -10.19 -2.85
C GLN A 75 15.04 -11.62 -2.30
N GLY A 76 13.92 -12.35 -2.31
CA GLY A 76 13.81 -13.73 -1.87
C GLY A 76 14.26 -14.74 -2.92
N ALA A 77 13.95 -15.99 -2.64
CA ALA A 77 14.16 -17.09 -3.58
C ALA A 77 13.07 -17.09 -4.66
N GLU A 78 13.45 -17.59 -5.85
CA GLU A 78 12.50 -17.82 -6.93
C GLU A 78 11.36 -18.73 -6.50
N VAL A 79 10.19 -18.49 -7.09
CA VAL A 79 8.96 -19.19 -6.76
C VAL A 79 9.00 -20.60 -7.34
N GLU A 80 8.88 -21.60 -6.48
CA GLU A 80 8.72 -22.99 -6.90
C GLU A 80 7.28 -23.26 -7.39
N ARG A 81 7.12 -24.29 -8.23
CA ARG A 81 5.79 -24.70 -8.69
C ARG A 81 4.91 -25.08 -7.50
N THR A 82 3.74 -24.47 -7.42
CA THR A 82 2.78 -24.64 -6.31
C THR A 82 1.35 -24.86 -6.83
N SER A 83 0.38 -25.02 -5.93
CA SER A 83 -1.03 -25.15 -6.29
C SER A 83 -1.53 -23.91 -7.03
N THR A 84 -2.33 -24.14 -8.08
CA THR A 84 -2.86 -23.07 -8.95
C THR A 84 -3.67 -22.04 -8.17
N GLY A 85 -4.37 -22.47 -7.12
CA GLY A 85 -5.17 -21.59 -6.27
C GLY A 85 -4.35 -20.62 -5.43
N ILE A 86 -3.34 -21.12 -4.70
CA ILE A 86 -2.47 -20.26 -3.88
C ILE A 86 -1.67 -19.30 -4.76
N MET A 87 -1.17 -19.78 -5.90
CA MET A 87 -0.49 -18.95 -6.89
C MET A 87 -1.40 -17.80 -7.36
N SER A 88 -2.65 -18.12 -7.72
CA SER A 88 -3.62 -17.12 -8.18
C SER A 88 -3.92 -16.05 -7.11
N LEU A 89 -3.97 -16.42 -5.83
CA LEU A 89 -4.14 -15.48 -4.72
C LEU A 89 -2.92 -14.57 -4.58
N ALA A 90 -1.72 -15.15 -4.61
CA ALA A 90 -0.47 -14.42 -4.49
C ALA A 90 -0.27 -13.41 -5.64
N GLU A 91 -0.59 -13.80 -6.87
CA GLU A 91 -0.53 -12.89 -8.04
C GLU A 91 -1.53 -11.73 -7.92
N SER A 92 -2.73 -12.01 -7.41
CA SER A 92 -3.83 -11.04 -7.33
C SER A 92 -3.64 -10.03 -6.21
N LEU A 93 -3.16 -10.47 -5.04
CA LEU A 93 -3.12 -9.67 -3.81
C LEU A 93 -1.69 -9.37 -3.32
N GLY A 94 -0.66 -10.07 -3.79
CA GLY A 94 0.72 -9.75 -3.46
C GLY A 94 1.20 -8.51 -4.22
N LEU A 95 2.09 -7.71 -3.63
CA LEU A 95 2.76 -6.61 -4.35
C LEU A 95 3.74 -7.16 -5.39
N VAL A 96 4.59 -8.09 -4.96
CA VAL A 96 5.55 -8.83 -5.78
C VAL A 96 5.47 -10.29 -5.39
N LEU A 97 5.59 -11.16 -6.37
CA LEU A 97 5.54 -12.59 -6.20
C LEU A 97 6.92 -13.09 -5.73
N ASN A 98 6.92 -13.90 -4.68
CA ASN A 98 8.14 -14.50 -4.13
C ASN A 98 7.80 -15.79 -3.37
N GLN A 99 8.80 -16.64 -3.13
CA GLN A 99 8.58 -17.94 -2.48
C GLN A 99 8.00 -17.81 -1.06
N LYS A 100 8.41 -16.79 -0.28
CA LYS A 100 7.92 -16.59 1.09
C LYS A 100 6.46 -16.19 1.14
N LEU A 101 5.96 -15.47 0.13
CA LEU A 101 4.55 -15.17 -0.04
C LEU A 101 3.73 -16.45 -0.26
N ILE A 102 4.21 -17.35 -1.11
CA ILE A 102 3.56 -18.65 -1.37
C ILE A 102 3.54 -19.51 -0.11
N GLU A 103 4.69 -19.71 0.53
CA GLU A 103 4.81 -20.49 1.77
C GLU A 103 3.92 -19.93 2.88
N GLY A 104 3.91 -18.60 3.05
CA GLY A 104 3.09 -17.94 4.06
C GLY A 104 1.59 -18.12 3.83
N LEU A 105 1.13 -18.06 2.58
CA LEU A 105 -0.26 -18.35 2.22
C LEU A 105 -0.60 -19.82 2.43
N GLN A 106 0.26 -20.75 2.04
CA GLN A 106 0.08 -22.19 2.31
C GLN A 106 -0.03 -22.45 3.81
N ASN A 107 0.88 -21.91 4.61
CA ASN A 107 0.88 -22.05 6.07
C ASN A 107 -0.37 -21.44 6.70
N SER A 108 -0.86 -20.32 6.18
CA SER A 108 -2.04 -19.64 6.74
C SER A 108 -3.35 -20.34 6.36
N LEU A 109 -3.42 -20.93 5.17
CA LEU A 109 -4.64 -21.48 4.59
C LEU A 109 -4.66 -23.03 4.57
N HIS A 110 -3.66 -23.72 5.13
CA HIS A 110 -3.53 -25.19 5.04
C HIS A 110 -4.73 -25.99 5.58
N ARG A 111 -5.51 -25.45 6.53
CA ARG A 111 -6.71 -26.09 7.10
C ARG A 111 -7.99 -25.68 6.40
N MET A 112 -7.91 -24.80 5.41
CA MET A 112 -9.08 -24.25 4.73
C MET A 112 -9.69 -25.30 3.81
N PRO A 113 -11.01 -25.56 3.92
CA PRO A 113 -11.71 -26.42 2.98
C PRO A 113 -11.57 -25.90 1.53
N GLU A 114 -11.38 -26.81 0.57
CA GLU A 114 -11.13 -26.46 -0.83
C GLU A 114 -12.24 -25.62 -1.47
N HIS A 115 -13.50 -25.87 -1.09
CA HIS A 115 -14.64 -25.10 -1.58
C HIS A 115 -14.63 -23.63 -1.10
N ILE A 116 -14.09 -23.36 0.09
CA ILE A 116 -13.92 -22.00 0.62
C ILE A 116 -12.75 -21.31 -0.09
N LEU A 117 -11.65 -22.02 -0.32
CA LEU A 117 -10.51 -21.51 -1.07
C LEU A 117 -10.91 -21.14 -2.52
N SER A 118 -11.68 -22.00 -3.17
CA SER A 118 -12.22 -21.76 -4.52
C SER A 118 -13.12 -20.52 -4.54
N TRP A 119 -14.01 -20.39 -3.55
CA TRP A 119 -14.84 -19.21 -3.38
C TRP A 119 -14.02 -17.92 -3.22
N PHE A 120 -12.89 -17.94 -2.48
CA PHE A 120 -12.00 -16.78 -2.40
C PHE A 120 -11.40 -16.39 -3.74
N ILE A 121 -10.92 -17.38 -4.48
CA ILE A 121 -10.30 -17.14 -5.78
C ILE A 121 -11.32 -16.50 -6.73
N ASP A 122 -12.55 -17.01 -6.77
CA ASP A 122 -13.61 -16.46 -7.62
C ASP A 122 -13.99 -15.04 -7.19
N THR A 123 -14.13 -14.84 -5.87
CA THR A 123 -14.41 -13.52 -5.29
C THR A 123 -13.33 -12.52 -5.67
N ILE A 124 -12.05 -12.90 -5.56
CA ILE A 124 -10.90 -12.06 -5.89
C ILE A 124 -10.76 -11.84 -7.39
N LYS A 125 -11.15 -12.79 -8.24
CA LYS A 125 -11.13 -12.64 -9.70
C LYS A 125 -12.27 -11.78 -10.26
N GLY A 126 -13.33 -11.54 -9.48
CA GLY A 126 -14.45 -10.67 -9.84
C GLY A 126 -14.05 -9.29 -10.39
N ASP A 127 -14.92 -8.71 -11.21
CA ASP A 127 -14.66 -7.57 -12.11
C ASP A 127 -14.10 -6.34 -11.37
N THR A 128 -12.92 -5.91 -11.81
CA THR A 128 -12.14 -4.79 -11.26
C THR A 128 -12.74 -3.41 -11.53
N ARG A 129 -13.83 -3.32 -12.31
CA ARG A 129 -14.37 -2.03 -12.80
C ARG A 129 -15.49 -1.42 -11.93
N ALA A 130 -16.03 -2.14 -10.96
CA ALA A 130 -17.06 -1.61 -10.08
C ALA A 130 -16.43 -1.05 -8.80
N MET A 131 -15.97 0.21 -8.82
CA MET A 131 -15.59 0.93 -7.59
C MET A 131 -16.74 1.01 -6.56
N SER A 132 -17.97 0.71 -6.97
CA SER A 132 -19.19 0.83 -6.16
C SER A 132 -19.57 -0.43 -5.37
N ASP A 133 -19.17 -1.63 -5.78
CA ASP A 133 -19.86 -2.87 -5.34
C ASP A 133 -18.98 -3.86 -4.52
N GLY A 134 -17.78 -3.45 -4.09
CA GLY A 134 -16.90 -4.29 -3.28
C GLY A 134 -16.29 -5.47 -4.05
N PHE A 135 -15.63 -6.41 -3.37
CA PHE A 135 -15.50 -7.73 -4.01
C PHE A 135 -16.91 -8.30 -4.13
N GLY A 136 -17.21 -9.01 -5.23
CA GLY A 136 -18.50 -9.67 -5.46
C GLY A 136 -18.77 -10.83 -4.49
N ILE A 137 -18.70 -10.56 -3.18
CA ILE A 137 -19.00 -11.47 -2.10
C ILE A 137 -20.48 -11.77 -2.23
N THR A 138 -20.77 -12.98 -2.69
CA THR A 138 -22.13 -13.49 -2.90
C THR A 138 -22.96 -13.58 -1.61
N ASP A 139 -22.30 -13.48 -0.45
CA ASP A 139 -22.90 -13.34 0.87
C ASP A 139 -22.36 -12.09 1.59
N PRO A 140 -22.83 -10.87 1.23
CA PRO A 140 -22.33 -9.63 1.83
C PRO A 140 -22.65 -9.51 3.32
N ASN A 141 -23.63 -10.28 3.80
CA ASN A 141 -23.96 -10.39 5.22
C ASN A 141 -23.03 -11.35 5.96
N MET A 142 -22.24 -12.17 5.23
CA MET A 142 -21.26 -13.09 5.78
C MET A 142 -21.89 -13.99 6.85
N THR A 143 -22.97 -14.68 6.46
CA THR A 143 -23.78 -15.58 7.29
C THR A 143 -23.12 -16.95 7.50
N ASP A 144 -22.23 -17.36 6.59
CA ASP A 144 -21.46 -18.60 6.68
C ASP A 144 -20.18 -18.39 7.50
N GLU A 145 -20.20 -18.83 8.78
CA GLU A 145 -19.09 -18.65 9.72
C GLU A 145 -17.75 -19.20 9.20
N SER A 146 -17.77 -20.31 8.45
CA SER A 146 -16.53 -20.91 7.93
C SER A 146 -15.90 -20.03 6.84
N LYS A 147 -16.73 -19.42 5.98
CA LYS A 147 -16.26 -18.44 4.99
C LYS A 147 -15.73 -17.18 5.65
N VAL A 148 -16.41 -16.72 6.71
CA VAL A 148 -15.95 -15.53 7.45
C VAL A 148 -14.59 -15.78 8.08
N ASP A 149 -14.43 -16.90 8.78
CA ASP A 149 -13.17 -17.24 9.45
C ASP A 149 -12.04 -17.35 8.43
N GLY A 150 -12.28 -18.04 7.32
CA GLY A 150 -11.31 -18.11 6.22
C GLY A 150 -10.94 -16.73 5.66
N PHE A 151 -11.91 -15.84 5.53
CA PHE A 151 -11.69 -14.51 4.96
C PHE A 151 -10.87 -13.65 5.92
N CYS A 152 -11.19 -13.70 7.22
CA CYS A 152 -10.45 -12.98 8.25
C CYS A 152 -9.00 -13.45 8.36
N ILE A 153 -8.74 -14.75 8.19
CA ILE A 153 -7.37 -15.29 8.13
C ILE A 153 -6.61 -14.71 6.93
N LEU A 154 -7.21 -14.75 5.74
CA LEU A 154 -6.62 -14.19 4.51
C LEU A 154 -6.38 -12.67 4.63
N GLN A 155 -7.38 -11.94 5.13
CA GLN A 155 -7.29 -10.52 5.40
C GLN A 155 -6.13 -10.24 6.35
N SER A 156 -6.05 -10.96 7.47
CA SER A 156 -5.00 -10.79 8.48
C SER A 156 -3.60 -11.03 7.91
N PHE A 157 -3.43 -12.03 7.03
CA PHE A 157 -2.18 -12.28 6.33
C PHE A 157 -1.73 -11.06 5.53
N PHE A 158 -2.58 -10.59 4.61
CA PHE A 158 -2.22 -9.48 3.74
C PHE A 158 -2.11 -8.16 4.50
N MET A 159 -2.87 -7.98 5.57
CA MET A 159 -2.69 -6.82 6.44
C MET A 159 -1.29 -6.78 7.04
N GLY A 160 -0.79 -7.89 7.59
CA GLY A 160 0.58 -7.99 8.11
C GLY A 160 1.63 -7.75 7.03
N TYR A 161 1.41 -8.34 5.85
CA TYR A 161 2.28 -8.15 4.68
C TYR A 161 2.38 -6.67 4.25
N TYR A 162 1.26 -6.00 4.07
CA TYR A 162 1.23 -4.61 3.63
C TYR A 162 1.71 -3.63 4.69
N HIS A 163 1.35 -3.83 5.96
CA HIS A 163 1.83 -2.97 7.04
C HIS A 163 3.34 -3.01 7.17
N ASP A 164 3.94 -4.18 7.03
CA ASP A 164 5.39 -4.33 7.19
C ASP A 164 6.15 -3.70 6.01
N ILE A 165 5.71 -3.92 4.76
CA ILE A 165 6.35 -3.32 3.58
C ILE A 165 6.22 -1.80 3.63
N PHE A 166 5.00 -1.28 3.71
CA PHE A 166 4.75 0.15 3.64
C PHE A 166 5.20 0.90 4.90
N GLY A 167 5.19 0.24 6.07
CA GLY A 167 5.67 0.82 7.32
C GLY A 167 7.15 1.20 7.30
N ARG A 168 7.96 0.57 6.45
CA ARG A 168 9.38 0.92 6.29
C ARG A 168 9.60 2.30 5.67
N LEU A 169 8.59 2.88 5.03
CA LEU A 169 8.62 4.25 4.51
C LEU A 169 8.08 5.28 5.51
N VAL A 170 7.49 4.84 6.62
CA VAL A 170 6.73 5.70 7.52
C VAL A 170 7.37 5.77 8.90
N ASP A 171 7.80 6.96 9.28
CA ASP A 171 8.20 7.27 10.64
C ASP A 171 6.96 7.50 11.52
N THR A 172 6.84 6.69 12.56
CA THR A 172 5.78 6.74 13.57
C THR A 172 6.31 7.10 14.95
N SER A 173 7.58 7.49 15.07
CA SER A 173 8.23 7.81 16.35
C SER A 173 7.60 9.00 17.06
N THR A 174 7.01 9.92 16.30
CA THR A 174 6.34 11.14 16.80
C THR A 174 4.95 10.89 17.37
N LEU A 175 4.40 9.67 17.24
CA LEU A 175 3.08 9.36 17.76
C LEU A 175 3.07 9.24 19.28
N VAL A 176 2.21 10.02 19.93
CA VAL A 176 1.99 9.98 21.39
C VAL A 176 1.52 8.60 21.84
N SER A 177 0.56 8.03 21.10
CA SER A 177 0.14 6.65 21.24
C SER A 177 0.63 5.87 20.04
N GLN A 178 1.38 4.78 20.26
CA GLN A 178 1.91 3.89 19.22
C GLN A 178 0.81 3.00 18.64
N THR A 179 -0.22 3.66 18.13
CA THR A 179 -1.38 3.09 17.47
C THR A 179 -1.67 3.86 16.19
N VAL A 180 -2.33 3.27 15.20
CA VAL A 180 -2.79 3.95 13.97
C VAL A 180 -4.25 3.63 13.67
N GLU A 181 -4.87 4.45 12.84
CA GLU A 181 -6.22 4.17 12.37
C GLU A 181 -6.10 3.26 11.14
N GLY A 182 -6.37 1.97 11.32
CA GLY A 182 -6.34 1.02 10.23
C GLY A 182 -7.58 1.19 9.33
N CYS A 183 -7.43 1.00 8.02
CA CYS A 183 -8.55 0.96 7.07
C CYS A 183 -9.40 -0.31 7.14
N TRP A 184 -9.13 -1.25 8.05
CA TRP A 184 -9.85 -2.50 8.12
C TRP A 184 -11.05 -2.44 9.06
N GLY A 185 -12.16 -2.95 8.56
CA GLY A 185 -13.30 -3.41 9.34
C GLY A 185 -13.30 -4.92 9.41
N PHE A 186 -13.86 -5.47 10.49
CA PHE A 186 -14.21 -6.88 10.52
C PHE A 186 -15.08 -7.21 9.29
N ARG A 187 -14.75 -8.29 8.57
CA ARG A 187 -15.46 -8.71 7.35
C ARG A 187 -15.37 -7.74 6.17
N SER A 188 -14.58 -6.67 6.27
CA SER A 188 -14.50 -5.66 5.21
C SER A 188 -13.44 -6.01 4.18
N GLU A 189 -13.90 -6.17 2.96
CA GLU A 189 -13.11 -6.49 1.79
C GLU A 189 -12.53 -5.26 1.09
N SER A 190 -13.01 -4.08 1.46
CA SER A 190 -12.68 -2.80 0.83
C SER A 190 -11.18 -2.50 0.79
N PHE A 191 -10.41 -2.96 1.79
CA PHE A 191 -8.96 -2.78 1.81
C PHE A 191 -8.24 -3.64 0.77
N LEU A 192 -8.49 -4.94 0.76
CA LEU A 192 -7.85 -5.86 -0.19
C LEU A 192 -8.24 -5.50 -1.63
N HIS A 193 -9.48 -5.06 -1.84
CA HIS A 193 -9.97 -4.63 -3.14
C HIS A 193 -9.21 -3.39 -3.60
N TYR A 194 -9.06 -2.42 -2.71
CA TYR A 194 -8.32 -1.21 -2.98
C TYR A 194 -6.86 -1.48 -3.35
N MET A 195 -6.16 -2.32 -2.57
CA MET A 195 -4.76 -2.63 -2.86
C MET A 195 -4.59 -3.36 -4.19
N LYS A 196 -5.51 -4.27 -4.52
CA LYS A 196 -5.57 -4.94 -5.83
C LYS A 196 -5.75 -3.93 -6.96
N VAL A 197 -6.74 -3.02 -6.85
CA VAL A 197 -7.02 -2.00 -7.87
C VAL A 197 -5.84 -1.05 -8.01
N ALA A 198 -5.30 -0.53 -6.91
CA ALA A 198 -4.15 0.37 -6.93
C ALA A 198 -2.93 -0.25 -7.62
N LYS A 199 -2.67 -1.56 -7.44
CA LYS A 199 -1.65 -2.29 -8.19
C LYS A 199 -2.01 -2.43 -9.67
N ASN A 200 -3.27 -2.75 -9.98
CA ASN A 200 -3.75 -3.05 -11.33
C ASN A 200 -3.97 -1.82 -12.21
N GLU A 201 -4.02 -0.62 -11.64
CA GLU A 201 -4.07 0.65 -12.38
C GLU A 201 -2.66 1.15 -12.77
N LEU A 202 -1.60 0.57 -12.21
CA LEU A 202 -0.23 0.91 -12.61
C LEU A 202 0.03 0.50 -14.07
N PRO A 203 0.78 1.30 -14.85
CA PRO A 203 1.15 0.96 -16.21
C PRO A 203 1.86 -0.41 -16.29
N PRO A 204 1.66 -1.21 -17.35
CA PRO A 204 2.35 -2.49 -17.52
C PRO A 204 3.89 -2.36 -17.45
N SER A 205 4.45 -1.27 -17.95
CA SER A 205 5.89 -0.97 -17.86
C SER A 205 6.41 -0.81 -16.43
N ASN A 206 5.50 -0.54 -15.49
CA ASN A 206 5.82 -0.30 -14.09
C ASN A 206 5.59 -1.55 -13.23
N ARG A 207 5.13 -2.67 -13.80
CA ARG A 207 4.82 -3.88 -13.04
C ARG A 207 5.26 -5.14 -13.79
N THR A 208 6.00 -5.97 -13.11
CA THR A 208 6.23 -7.37 -13.47
C THR A 208 5.77 -8.24 -12.31
N SER A 209 5.93 -9.56 -12.41
CA SER A 209 5.62 -10.45 -11.29
C SER A 209 6.46 -10.13 -10.05
N ASN A 210 7.71 -9.71 -10.24
CA ASN A 210 8.70 -9.63 -9.15
C ASN A 210 9.19 -8.19 -8.88
N HIS A 211 8.69 -7.21 -9.64
CA HIS A 211 9.10 -5.81 -9.55
C HIS A 211 7.93 -4.86 -9.82
N LEU A 212 7.83 -3.80 -9.04
CA LEU A 212 6.83 -2.75 -9.14
C LEU A 212 7.49 -1.38 -8.97
N THR A 213 7.15 -0.44 -9.83
CA THR A 213 7.54 0.97 -9.71
C THR A 213 6.32 1.83 -9.40
N MET A 214 6.41 2.64 -8.35
CA MET A 214 5.35 3.58 -7.95
C MET A 214 5.93 4.98 -7.77
N SER A 215 5.22 6.01 -8.21
CA SER A 215 5.53 7.39 -7.82
C SER A 215 5.11 7.68 -6.37
N ARG A 216 5.60 8.78 -5.80
CA ARG A 216 5.12 9.28 -4.50
C ARG A 216 3.59 9.44 -4.49
N GLN A 217 3.02 9.98 -5.57
CA GLN A 217 1.56 10.12 -5.69
C GLN A 217 0.82 8.77 -5.66
N GLN A 218 1.46 7.69 -6.10
CA GLN A 218 0.87 6.35 -6.09
C GLN A 218 1.06 5.64 -4.73
N ILE A 219 2.10 5.98 -3.97
CA ILE A 219 2.36 5.42 -2.64
C ILE A 219 1.54 6.08 -1.52
N LEU A 220 1.33 7.40 -1.61
CA LEU A 220 0.60 8.16 -0.57
C LEU A 220 -0.79 7.58 -0.24
N PRO A 221 -1.62 7.20 -1.21
CA PRO A 221 -2.96 6.68 -0.91
C PRO A 221 -2.97 5.32 -0.18
N PRO A 222 -2.18 4.30 -0.58
CA PRO A 222 -1.97 3.10 0.23
C PRO A 222 -1.52 3.39 1.68
N LEU A 223 -0.57 4.31 1.88
CA LEU A 223 -0.12 4.72 3.21
C LEU A 223 -1.25 5.35 4.02
N ALA A 224 -1.99 6.29 3.43
CA ALA A 224 -3.11 6.94 4.11
C ALA A 224 -4.17 5.93 4.54
N ARG A 225 -4.52 4.95 3.70
CA ARG A 225 -5.46 3.90 4.11
C ARG A 225 -4.90 3.06 5.26
N LEU A 226 -3.66 2.59 5.16
CA LEU A 226 -3.06 1.73 6.19
C LEU A 226 -2.96 2.43 7.55
N PHE A 227 -2.65 3.72 7.58
CA PHE A 227 -2.25 4.40 8.81
C PHE A 227 -3.19 5.52 9.29
N LEU A 228 -4.01 6.09 8.41
CA LEU A 228 -4.96 7.17 8.74
C LEU A 228 -6.44 6.75 8.66
N GLY A 229 -6.72 5.54 8.17
CA GLY A 229 -8.05 4.94 8.14
C GLY A 229 -8.75 5.01 6.78
N SER A 230 -9.90 4.34 6.67
CA SER A 230 -10.64 4.19 5.40
C SER A 230 -11.18 5.50 4.84
N GLY A 231 -11.46 6.49 5.70
CA GLY A 231 -11.96 7.82 5.29
C GLY A 231 -10.88 8.84 4.97
N ALA A 232 -9.60 8.50 5.10
CA ALA A 232 -8.51 9.47 4.93
C ALA A 232 -8.19 9.80 3.47
N TYR A 233 -8.64 8.98 2.51
CA TYR A 233 -8.42 9.26 1.10
C TYR A 233 -9.63 8.84 0.26
N HIS A 234 -10.34 9.85 -0.25
CA HIS A 234 -11.43 9.66 -1.20
C HIS A 234 -10.99 10.10 -2.59
N SER A 235 -10.82 9.08 -3.42
CA SER A 235 -10.86 9.11 -4.87
C SER A 235 -9.56 9.45 -5.60
N PHE A 236 -9.25 8.58 -6.56
CA PHE A 236 -8.39 8.79 -7.71
C PHE A 236 -9.07 9.67 -8.77
N VAL A 237 -10.03 10.53 -8.38
CA VAL A 237 -10.81 11.30 -9.35
C VAL A 237 -9.94 12.42 -9.87
N ASP A 238 -9.26 12.11 -10.98
CA ASP A 238 -9.00 13.09 -12.02
C ASP A 238 -10.31 13.85 -12.27
N ASP A 239 -10.27 15.16 -12.14
CA ASP A 239 -11.37 16.02 -12.57
C ASP A 239 -11.58 15.79 -14.09
N PRO A 240 -12.70 15.16 -14.51
CA PRO A 240 -12.92 14.80 -15.90
C PRO A 240 -13.06 16.03 -16.81
N ARG A 241 -13.27 17.23 -16.24
CA ARG A 241 -13.49 18.47 -17.00
C ARG A 241 -12.21 19.20 -17.37
N THR A 242 -11.11 18.95 -16.67
CA THR A 242 -9.87 19.72 -16.85
C THR A 242 -8.77 18.96 -17.54
N GLY A 243 -8.82 17.62 -17.62
CA GLY A 243 -7.74 16.81 -18.21
C GLY A 243 -6.39 17.02 -17.51
N ALA A 244 -6.39 17.69 -16.35
CA ALA A 244 -5.21 18.08 -15.61
C ALA A 244 -4.76 16.90 -14.77
N THR A 245 -4.02 16.00 -15.42
CA THR A 245 -3.10 15.13 -14.70
C THR A 245 -2.19 16.00 -13.83
N ARG A 246 -1.90 15.56 -12.60
CA ARG A 246 -0.84 16.08 -11.69
C ARG A 246 -1.23 17.21 -10.72
N ARG A 247 -2.25 17.03 -9.88
CA ARG A 247 -2.10 17.59 -8.53
C ARG A 247 -1.06 16.73 -7.80
N SER A 248 0.14 17.28 -7.64
CA SER A 248 1.14 16.65 -6.77
C SER A 248 0.70 16.92 -5.34
N TYR A 249 0.49 15.87 -4.55
CA TYR A 249 0.20 15.99 -3.13
C TYR A 249 1.43 15.64 -2.32
N ILE A 250 1.58 16.31 -1.19
CA ILE A 250 2.75 16.20 -0.31
C ILE A 250 2.37 15.72 1.10
N GLY A 251 1.09 15.51 1.33
CA GLY A 251 0.55 14.96 2.55
C GLY A 251 -0.98 14.84 2.51
N ILE A 252 -1.52 14.14 3.50
CA ILE A 252 -2.94 13.84 3.64
C ILE A 252 -3.33 14.06 5.10
N ILE A 253 -4.38 14.83 5.33
CA ILE A 253 -4.94 15.12 6.65
C ILE A 253 -6.20 14.27 6.84
N GLY A 254 -6.10 13.27 7.73
CA GLY A 254 -7.22 12.51 8.26
C GLY A 254 -7.43 12.82 9.75
N LYS A 255 -7.72 11.78 10.56
CA LYS A 255 -7.68 11.90 12.03
C LYS A 255 -6.28 12.17 12.56
N ARG A 256 -5.28 11.67 11.83
CA ARG A 256 -3.88 12.08 11.92
C ARG A 256 -3.41 12.55 10.55
N THR A 257 -2.24 13.15 10.52
CA THR A 257 -1.69 13.71 9.28
C THR A 257 -0.50 12.89 8.84
N LEU A 258 -0.49 12.46 7.58
CA LEU A 258 0.65 11.85 6.92
C LEU A 258 1.31 12.93 6.05
N MET A 259 2.61 13.15 6.23
CA MET A 259 3.37 14.13 5.46
C MET A 259 4.67 13.55 4.96
N ILE A 260 5.19 14.07 3.85
CA ILE A 260 6.56 13.77 3.43
C ILE A 260 7.56 14.43 4.39
N ASN A 261 8.67 13.73 4.67
CA ASN A 261 9.67 14.20 5.62
C ASN A 261 10.33 15.53 5.21
N SER A 262 10.47 15.76 3.90
CA SER A 262 11.10 16.97 3.35
C SER A 262 10.36 18.27 3.68
N LEU A 263 9.14 18.20 4.23
CA LEU A 263 8.41 19.37 4.74
C LEU A 263 8.59 19.60 6.23
N LEU A 264 9.01 18.59 6.98
CA LEU A 264 9.12 18.64 8.43
C LEU A 264 10.51 19.11 8.89
N GLY A 265 11.51 19.04 8.01
CA GLY A 265 12.85 19.50 8.31
C GLY A 265 13.86 19.22 7.21
N LYS A 266 15.14 19.41 7.52
CA LYS A 266 16.24 19.05 6.63
C LYS A 266 16.39 17.53 6.59
N CYS A 267 16.35 16.95 5.40
CA CYS A 267 16.71 15.55 5.19
C CYS A 267 18.22 15.43 4.93
N SER A 268 18.86 14.46 5.57
CA SER A 268 20.30 14.20 5.47
C SER A 268 20.63 12.98 4.61
N SER A 269 19.61 12.22 4.19
CA SER A 269 19.78 11.02 3.36
C SER A 269 18.67 10.88 2.31
N PRO A 270 18.93 10.19 1.17
CA PRO A 270 17.89 9.88 0.19
C PRO A 270 16.69 9.15 0.80
N ASN A 271 16.93 8.23 1.75
CA ASN A 271 15.85 7.51 2.43
C ASN A 271 14.96 8.44 3.25
N GLU A 272 15.53 9.46 3.90
CA GLU A 272 14.74 10.49 4.57
C GLU A 272 13.92 11.30 3.57
N ILE A 273 14.48 11.66 2.41
CA ILE A 273 13.76 12.41 1.36
C ILE A 273 12.55 11.60 0.81
N GLY A 274 12.72 10.28 0.69
CA GLY A 274 11.68 9.34 0.30
C GLY A 274 10.74 8.91 1.43
N GLY A 275 10.98 9.36 2.66
CA GLY A 275 10.21 8.96 3.82
C GLY A 275 8.97 9.82 4.04
N PHE A 276 8.07 9.27 4.86
CA PHE A 276 6.88 9.94 5.35
C PHE A 276 6.86 9.90 6.88
N THR A 277 6.19 10.85 7.50
CA THR A 277 5.97 10.88 8.95
C THR A 277 4.49 11.01 9.23
N ILE A 278 4.02 10.28 10.24
CA ILE A 278 2.68 10.51 10.81
C ILE A 278 2.81 11.44 12.00
N ILE A 279 2.14 12.58 11.92
CA ILE A 279 2.11 13.57 13.00
C ILE A 279 0.76 13.55 13.70
N ASP A 280 0.83 13.64 15.03
CA ASP A 280 -0.31 13.67 15.96
C ASP A 280 -0.37 15.06 16.61
N VAL A 281 -0.47 16.09 15.77
CA VAL A 281 -0.50 17.51 16.16
C VAL A 281 -1.65 18.22 15.48
N ASP A 282 -2.06 19.37 16.04
CA ASP A 282 -3.05 20.22 15.39
C ASP A 282 -2.51 20.72 14.04
N VAL A 283 -3.22 20.36 12.98
CA VAL A 283 -2.91 20.73 11.59
C VAL A 283 -3.92 21.73 11.02
N GLY A 284 -4.72 22.39 11.88
CA GLY A 284 -5.68 23.41 11.46
C GLY A 284 -5.08 24.56 10.65
N GLY A 285 -3.78 24.84 10.82
CA GLY A 285 -3.03 25.83 10.04
C GLY A 285 -2.48 25.34 8.70
N ILE A 286 -2.53 24.04 8.40
CA ILE A 286 -2.03 23.48 7.13
C ILE A 286 -3.11 23.63 6.06
N SER A 287 -2.77 24.33 4.98
CA SER A 287 -3.67 24.49 3.83
C SER A 287 -3.92 23.13 3.17
N ARG A 288 -5.21 22.81 2.98
CA ARG A 288 -5.68 21.56 2.38
C ARG A 288 -6.91 21.79 1.52
N ASP A 289 -7.21 20.86 0.62
CA ASP A 289 -8.47 20.84 -0.10
C ASP A 289 -9.61 20.20 0.71
N SER A 290 -10.80 20.12 0.11
CA SER A 290 -12.00 19.53 0.72
C SER A 290 -11.88 18.03 1.03
N HIS A 291 -10.88 17.34 0.49
CA HIS A 291 -10.60 15.93 0.72
C HIS A 291 -9.45 15.72 1.71
N GLY A 292 -8.94 16.80 2.33
CA GLY A 292 -7.82 16.73 3.26
C GLY A 292 -6.45 16.64 2.60
N LEU A 293 -6.35 16.82 1.28
CA LEU A 293 -5.09 16.71 0.56
C LEU A 293 -4.27 17.99 0.73
N ILE A 294 -2.99 17.83 1.08
CA ILE A 294 -2.03 18.92 1.17
C ILE A 294 -1.35 19.06 -0.19
N CYS A 295 -1.56 20.21 -0.84
CA CYS A 295 -0.92 20.56 -2.10
C CYS A 295 0.34 21.40 -1.84
N PRO A 296 1.37 21.33 -2.70
CA PRO A 296 2.48 22.27 -2.66
C PRO A 296 1.96 23.69 -2.86
N GLY A 297 2.49 24.63 -2.08
CA GLY A 297 2.12 26.06 -2.15
C GLY A 297 2.54 26.75 -3.45
N VAL A 298 3.22 26.04 -4.36
CA VAL A 298 3.62 26.53 -5.67
C VAL A 298 2.65 25.93 -6.70
N ARG A 299 1.96 26.79 -7.46
CA ARG A 299 1.20 26.33 -8.63
C ARG A 299 2.14 25.52 -9.51
N THR A 300 1.68 24.38 -10.02
CA THR A 300 2.44 23.44 -10.86
C THR A 300 3.09 24.08 -12.10
N GLU A 301 2.73 25.32 -12.43
CA GLU A 301 3.34 26.18 -13.45
C GLU A 301 4.73 26.73 -13.05
N PHE A 302 5.16 26.63 -11.78
CA PHE A 302 6.37 27.27 -11.24
C PHE A 302 7.35 26.31 -10.54
N TRP A 303 7.53 25.07 -11.01
CA TRP A 303 8.60 24.17 -10.54
C TRP A 303 10.03 24.58 -10.98
N ASN A 304 10.31 25.88 -11.10
CA ASN A 304 11.63 26.41 -11.48
C ASN A 304 12.53 26.78 -10.29
N LEU A 305 12.18 26.41 -9.05
CA LEU A 305 12.95 26.85 -7.89
C LEU A 305 13.04 25.83 -6.75
N ILE A 306 13.73 24.72 -7.00
CA ILE A 306 14.56 24.08 -5.95
C ILE A 306 15.91 23.76 -6.59
N SER A 307 16.72 24.81 -6.79
CA SER A 307 18.17 24.66 -6.68
C SER A 307 18.52 24.82 -5.21
N TRP A 308 19.63 24.21 -4.81
CA TRP A 308 20.39 24.33 -3.56
C TRP A 308 20.60 22.98 -2.86
N VAL A 309 21.90 22.68 -2.72
CA VAL A 309 22.54 21.56 -2.04
C VAL A 309 22.64 20.25 -2.83
N TRP A 310 23.32 20.30 -3.99
CA TRP A 310 24.31 19.29 -4.38
C TRP A 310 25.48 20.02 -5.04
N LYS A 311 26.38 20.53 -4.20
CA LYS A 311 27.77 20.85 -4.57
C LYS A 311 28.61 20.39 -3.39
N ASP A 312 29.09 19.16 -3.52
CA ASP A 312 30.46 18.75 -3.19
C ASP A 312 30.86 17.72 -4.25
#